data_AF-A0ABD5WMV4-F1
#
_entry.id   AF-A0ABD5WMV4-F1
#
_cell.length_a   1.000
_cell.length_b   1.000
_cell.length_c   1.000
_cell.angle_alpha   90.00
_cell.angle_beta   90.00
_cell.angle_gamma   90.00
#
_symmetry.space_group_name_H-M   'P 1'
#
loop_
_entity.id
_entity.type
_entity.pdbx_description
1 polymer ?
#
loop_
_entity_poly.entity_id
_entity_poly.type
_entity_poly.pdbx_seq_one_letter_code
_entity_poly.pdbx_strand_id
1 'polypeptide(L)'
;MLIHVADELSTAGVPFAFVSTQAIEAGVDISFARAYRDIAPLDSVVQTAGRCNRSFEWGPENGRVTVWTLAAVEDDDTDGEDFDSHGRDADDEPDRDRKPPSNYVYDGGLLRAAADILLGLGTDSAGTVSSVTLEREAVPRYFETIETQPWASEELAAFVDDSRAEALGHRSLIDQDYQTVDLLVAATETDCERLDNLNDAFGQHASEGFELLSELADLRVSIPVQDLEEQLPTHVRADHSARTDSDGLDVFVHRGTEGYGAYKLDDGGFVSDDGRGPSNRFTT
;
A
#
# COMPACT_ATOMS: atom_id res chain seq x y z
N MET A 1 -7.69 4.49 17.29
CA MET A 1 -9.09 4.22 17.70
C MET A 1 -9.43 2.73 17.64
N LEU A 2 -9.11 1.97 16.58
CA LEU A 2 -9.37 0.51 16.49
C LEU A 2 -8.38 -0.38 17.29
N ILE A 3 -7.10 -0.01 17.33
CA ILE A 3 -6.07 -0.74 18.09
C ILE A 3 -6.43 -0.85 19.58
N HIS A 4 -6.95 0.23 20.16
CA HIS A 4 -7.33 0.27 21.57
C HIS A 4 -8.50 -0.67 21.88
N VAL A 5 -9.48 -0.77 20.96
CA VAL A 5 -10.59 -1.72 21.08
C VAL A 5 -10.09 -3.16 20.95
N ALA A 6 -9.15 -3.44 20.05
CA ALA A 6 -8.54 -4.76 19.93
C ALA A 6 -7.76 -5.15 21.19
N ASP A 7 -7.04 -4.21 21.79
CA ASP A 7 -6.31 -4.41 23.05
C ASP A 7 -7.28 -4.69 24.22
N GLU A 8 -8.34 -3.91 24.37
CA GLU A 8 -9.38 -4.16 25.39
C GLU A 8 -10.04 -5.53 25.20
N LEU A 9 -10.39 -5.89 23.97
CA LEU A 9 -10.98 -7.19 23.66
C LEU A 9 -10.00 -8.36 23.86
N SER A 10 -8.69 -8.15 23.68
CA SER A 10 -7.66 -9.16 23.93
C SER A 10 -7.63 -9.65 25.37
N THR A 11 -8.01 -8.79 26.31
CA THR A 11 -8.10 -9.10 27.74
C THR A 11 -9.52 -9.47 28.20
N ALA A 12 -10.53 -9.26 27.34
CA ALA A 12 -11.90 -9.63 27.62
C ALA A 12 -12.08 -11.16 27.51
N GLY A 13 -12.93 -11.74 28.36
CA GLY A 13 -13.27 -13.17 28.31
C GLY A 13 -14.15 -13.58 27.12
N VAL A 14 -14.24 -12.75 26.08
CA VAL A 14 -15.11 -12.93 24.92
C VAL A 14 -14.26 -13.25 23.69
N PRO A 15 -14.53 -14.33 22.95
CA PRO A 15 -13.84 -14.60 21.70
C PRO A 15 -14.08 -13.48 20.69
N PHE A 16 -13.02 -13.02 20.02
CA PHE A 16 -13.11 -12.05 18.93
C PHE A 16 -12.12 -12.41 17.81
N ALA A 17 -12.36 -11.86 16.64
CA ALA A 17 -11.44 -11.91 15.50
C ALA A 17 -11.03 -10.50 15.12
N PHE A 18 -9.76 -10.31 14.80
CA PHE A 18 -9.21 -9.06 14.31
C PHE A 18 -8.79 -9.25 12.85
N VAL A 19 -9.43 -8.51 11.94
CA VAL A 19 -9.16 -8.55 10.51
C VAL A 19 -8.49 -7.24 10.12
N SER A 20 -7.32 -7.33 9.49
CA SER A 20 -6.51 -6.18 9.09
C SER A 20 -5.76 -6.52 7.81
N THR A 21 -5.42 -5.49 7.05
CA THR A 21 -4.39 -5.53 6.02
C THR A 21 -2.99 -5.54 6.69
N GLN A 22 -1.94 -5.20 5.93
CA GLN A 22 -0.56 -5.02 6.41
C GLN A 22 -0.41 -4.03 7.57
N ALA A 23 -1.44 -3.23 7.90
CA ALA A 23 -1.42 -2.30 9.03
C ALA A 23 -1.07 -2.94 10.39
N ILE A 24 -1.28 -4.26 10.56
CA ILE A 24 -0.86 -5.00 11.77
C ILE A 24 0.66 -5.06 11.96
N GLU A 25 1.43 -4.85 10.87
CA GLU A 25 2.89 -4.91 10.85
C GLU A 25 3.52 -3.63 11.43
N ALA A 26 2.79 -2.49 11.45
CA ALA A 26 3.27 -1.16 11.81
C ALA A 26 3.41 -0.88 13.33
N GLY A 27 3.91 -1.84 14.11
CA GLY A 27 4.26 -1.61 15.52
C GLY A 27 3.08 -1.67 16.51
N VAL A 28 1.97 -2.29 16.13
CA VAL A 28 0.79 -2.45 17.00
C VAL A 28 1.09 -3.40 18.16
N ASP A 29 0.88 -2.95 19.40
CA ASP A 29 1.15 -3.70 20.63
C ASP A 29 -0.01 -4.65 20.99
N ILE A 30 -0.31 -5.60 20.11
CA ILE A 30 -1.33 -6.64 20.34
C ILE A 30 -0.78 -8.02 20.05
N SER A 31 -1.22 -9.01 20.83
CA SER A 31 -0.86 -10.41 20.63
C SER A 31 -2.08 -11.31 20.48
N PHE A 32 -1.91 -12.36 19.68
CA PHE A 32 -2.95 -13.35 19.41
C PHE A 32 -2.43 -14.77 19.58
N ALA A 33 -3.27 -15.68 20.08
CA ALA A 33 -2.94 -17.10 20.11
C ALA A 33 -2.85 -17.72 18.70
N ARG A 34 -3.60 -17.16 17.73
CA ARG A 34 -3.65 -17.65 16.36
C ARG A 34 -3.67 -16.49 15.37
N ALA A 35 -2.89 -16.63 14.30
CA ALA A 35 -2.91 -15.72 13.16
C ALA A 35 -3.12 -16.51 11.86
N TYR A 36 -3.90 -15.95 10.95
CA TYR A 36 -4.13 -16.48 9.62
C TYR A 36 -3.74 -15.39 8.62
N ARG A 37 -2.93 -15.73 7.62
CA ARG A 37 -2.52 -14.78 6.58
C ARG A 37 -2.46 -15.44 5.21
N ASP A 38 -2.63 -14.62 4.18
CA ASP A 38 -2.23 -14.99 2.84
C ASP A 38 -0.71 -15.07 2.70
N ILE A 39 -0.25 -15.68 1.61
CA ILE A 39 1.16 -15.79 1.28
C ILE A 39 1.71 -14.40 1.01
N ALA A 40 2.89 -14.15 1.53
CA ALA A 40 3.59 -12.90 1.32
C ALA A 40 5.08 -13.12 1.60
N PRO A 41 5.93 -12.12 1.29
CA PRO A 41 7.35 -12.12 1.65
C PRO A 41 7.61 -12.66 3.04
N LEU A 42 8.70 -13.43 3.18
CA LEU A 42 8.98 -14.19 4.40
C LEU A 42 9.18 -13.29 5.62
N ASP A 43 9.74 -12.10 5.44
CA ASP A 43 9.86 -11.07 6.46
C ASP A 43 8.49 -10.63 6.99
N SER A 44 7.51 -10.38 6.12
CA SER A 44 6.13 -10.13 6.56
C SER A 44 5.58 -11.35 7.34
N VAL A 45 5.84 -12.60 6.90
CA VAL A 45 5.39 -13.82 7.61
C VAL A 45 5.95 -13.84 9.03
N VAL A 46 7.24 -13.55 9.18
CA VAL A 46 7.94 -13.49 10.46
C VAL A 46 7.39 -12.36 11.33
N GLN A 47 7.10 -11.19 10.76
CA GLN A 47 6.48 -10.09 11.50
C GLN A 47 5.10 -10.47 12.04
N THR A 48 4.29 -11.17 11.24
CA THR A 48 3.00 -11.74 11.72
C THR A 48 3.23 -12.76 12.84
N ALA A 49 4.23 -13.63 12.71
CA ALA A 49 4.59 -14.59 13.75
C ALA A 49 5.05 -13.92 15.05
N GLY A 50 5.76 -12.79 14.97
CA GLY A 50 6.15 -11.98 16.12
C GLY A 50 4.98 -11.35 16.87
N ARG A 51 3.79 -11.27 16.26
CA ARG A 51 2.53 -10.86 16.93
C ARG A 51 1.76 -12.04 17.50
N CYS A 52 2.14 -13.27 17.17
CA CYS A 52 1.50 -14.46 17.69
C CYS A 52 2.21 -14.93 18.98
N ASN A 53 1.48 -14.98 20.10
CA ASN A 53 2.01 -15.42 21.39
C ASN A 53 3.30 -14.72 21.83
N ARG A 54 3.35 -13.39 21.63
CA ARG A 54 4.56 -12.57 21.75
C ARG A 54 5.22 -12.65 23.13
N SER A 55 4.42 -12.68 24.20
CA SER A 55 4.94 -12.75 25.59
C SER A 55 4.78 -14.14 26.21
N PHE A 56 4.56 -15.17 25.38
CA PHE A 56 4.22 -16.54 25.81
C PHE A 56 2.98 -16.60 26.72
N GLU A 57 2.05 -15.68 26.53
CA GLU A 57 0.81 -15.52 27.31
C GLU A 57 -0.02 -16.80 27.33
N TRP A 58 0.05 -17.60 26.26
CA TRP A 58 -0.64 -18.87 26.15
C TRP A 58 0.27 -20.09 26.36
N GLY A 59 1.56 -19.90 26.67
CA GLY A 59 2.56 -20.96 26.81
C GLY A 59 3.40 -21.20 25.55
N PRO A 60 4.57 -21.85 25.64
CA PRO A 60 5.58 -21.91 24.57
C PRO A 60 5.11 -22.58 23.27
N GLU A 61 4.09 -23.43 23.31
CA GLU A 61 3.62 -24.22 22.16
C GLU A 61 2.25 -23.75 21.62
N ASN A 62 1.68 -22.68 22.17
CA ASN A 62 0.28 -22.31 21.91
C ASN A 62 0.09 -21.10 20.97
N GLY A 63 1.17 -20.54 20.43
CA GLY A 63 1.13 -19.60 19.32
C GLY A 63 1.17 -20.32 17.98
N ARG A 64 0.20 -20.06 17.10
CA ARG A 64 0.18 -20.64 15.75
C ARG A 64 -0.14 -19.63 14.67
N VAL A 65 0.77 -19.51 13.70
CA VAL A 65 0.51 -18.83 12.42
C VAL A 65 0.15 -19.87 11.37
N THR A 66 -0.87 -19.57 10.58
CA THR A 66 -1.23 -20.37 9.40
C THR A 66 -1.13 -19.47 8.17
N VAL A 67 -0.30 -19.88 7.22
CA VAL A 67 -0.14 -19.21 5.92
C VAL A 67 -0.93 -19.99 4.89
N TRP A 68 -1.78 -19.28 4.15
CA TRP A 68 -2.53 -19.81 3.02
C TRP A 68 -2.02 -19.20 1.73
N THR A 69 -2.33 -19.84 0.60
CA THR A 69 -2.29 -19.19 -0.70
C THR A 69 -3.75 -19.06 -1.12
N LEU A 70 -4.25 -17.83 -1.16
CA LEU A 70 -5.62 -17.58 -1.60
C LEU A 70 -5.76 -17.89 -3.09
N ALA A 71 -6.95 -18.31 -3.50
CA ALA A 71 -7.28 -18.44 -4.91
C ALA A 71 -7.54 -17.07 -5.54
N ALA A 72 -7.51 -16.99 -6.86
CA ALA A 72 -8.08 -15.86 -7.57
C ALA A 72 -9.58 -15.77 -7.25
N VAL A 73 -10.11 -14.55 -7.18
CA VAL A 73 -11.54 -14.33 -6.96
C VAL A 73 -12.28 -14.71 -8.26
N GLU A 74 -13.17 -15.70 -8.17
CA GLU A 74 -14.13 -16.03 -9.23
C GLU A 74 -15.33 -15.08 -9.08
N ASP A 75 -15.88 -14.56 -10.18
CA ASP A 75 -17.15 -13.82 -10.11
C ASP A 75 -18.23 -14.82 -9.70
N ASP A 76 -18.86 -14.60 -8.54
CA ASP A 76 -20.03 -15.36 -8.13
C ASP A 76 -21.20 -14.89 -9.00
N ASP A 77 -21.45 -15.58 -10.11
CA ASP A 77 -22.73 -15.48 -10.80
C ASP A 77 -23.82 -15.91 -9.81
N THR A 78 -24.68 -14.97 -9.39
CA THR A 78 -25.87 -15.11 -8.50
C THR A 78 -25.57 -15.25 -6.99
N ASP A 79 -25.93 -14.31 -6.12
CA ASP A 79 -27.31 -13.99 -5.72
C ASP A 79 -27.43 -12.58 -5.09
N GLY A 80 -28.16 -11.66 -5.75
CA GLY A 80 -28.51 -10.37 -5.14
C GLY A 80 -29.15 -9.32 -6.05
N GLU A 81 -30.34 -9.62 -6.59
CA GLU A 81 -31.34 -8.70 -7.19
C GLU A 81 -30.89 -7.73 -8.32
N ASP A 82 -31.76 -7.62 -9.32
CA ASP A 82 -31.57 -6.89 -10.57
C ASP A 82 -31.65 -5.36 -10.40
N PHE A 83 -30.50 -4.69 -10.32
CA PHE A 83 -30.42 -3.23 -10.46
C PHE A 83 -30.05 -2.85 -11.90
N ASP A 84 -31.10 -2.56 -12.66
CA ASP A 84 -31.19 -1.87 -13.95
C ASP A 84 -30.14 -2.20 -15.03
N SER A 85 -30.59 -2.99 -16.00
CA SER A 85 -29.94 -3.28 -17.26
C SER A 85 -29.61 -2.02 -18.07
N HIS A 86 -28.34 -1.60 -18.04
CA HIS A 86 -27.70 -0.89 -19.15
C HIS A 86 -26.56 -1.76 -19.67
N GLY A 87 -26.90 -2.52 -20.72
CA GLY A 87 -26.07 -3.34 -21.60
C GLY A 87 -24.61 -3.59 -21.18
N ARG A 88 -24.35 -4.76 -20.58
CA ARG A 88 -23.08 -5.46 -20.80
C ARG A 88 -23.27 -6.39 -21.99
N ASP A 89 -22.49 -6.16 -23.03
CA ASP A 89 -22.42 -7.05 -24.19
C ASP A 89 -21.91 -8.43 -23.75
N ALA A 90 -22.48 -9.49 -24.32
CA ALA A 90 -22.23 -10.88 -23.97
C ALA A 90 -20.86 -11.44 -24.45
N ASP A 91 -19.89 -10.54 -24.67
CA ASP A 91 -18.56 -10.85 -25.22
C ASP A 91 -17.40 -10.58 -24.24
N ASP A 92 -17.67 -10.27 -22.96
CA ASP A 92 -16.63 -10.26 -21.92
C ASP A 92 -16.16 -11.70 -21.66
N GLU A 93 -15.05 -12.09 -22.30
CA GLU A 93 -14.32 -13.31 -21.96
C GLU A 93 -14.00 -13.27 -20.45
N PRO A 94 -14.15 -14.39 -19.71
CA PRO A 94 -13.72 -14.45 -18.33
C PRO A 94 -12.24 -14.08 -18.28
N ASP A 95 -11.89 -13.09 -17.46
CA ASP A 95 -10.53 -12.58 -17.30
C ASP A 95 -9.59 -13.72 -16.89
N ARG A 96 -8.95 -14.33 -17.90
CA ARG A 96 -8.06 -15.50 -17.74
C ARG A 96 -6.75 -15.15 -17.00
N ASP A 97 -6.54 -13.87 -16.70
CA ASP A 97 -5.34 -13.35 -16.06
C ASP A 97 -5.55 -12.92 -14.61
N ARG A 98 -6.72 -13.19 -13.99
CA ARG A 98 -6.93 -12.89 -12.56
C ARG A 98 -5.96 -13.70 -11.70
N LYS A 99 -5.16 -12.98 -10.91
CA LYS A 99 -4.17 -13.55 -10.00
C LYS A 99 -4.71 -13.57 -8.57
N PRO A 100 -4.14 -14.39 -7.68
CA PRO A 100 -4.41 -14.29 -6.25
C PRO A 100 -4.18 -12.86 -5.72
N PRO A 101 -4.93 -12.42 -4.69
CA PRO A 101 -4.78 -11.09 -4.09
C PRO A 101 -3.33 -10.71 -3.73
N SER A 102 -2.55 -11.66 -3.19
CA SER A 102 -1.13 -11.47 -2.87
C SER A 102 -0.29 -10.95 -4.05
N ASN A 103 -0.62 -11.35 -5.28
CA ASN A 103 0.14 -11.03 -6.48
C ASN A 103 -0.08 -9.58 -6.97
N TYR A 104 -1.07 -8.87 -6.44
CA TYR A 104 -1.26 -7.44 -6.69
C TYR A 104 -0.45 -6.58 -5.73
N VAL A 105 -0.01 -7.14 -4.60
CA VAL A 105 0.72 -6.42 -3.54
C VAL A 105 2.21 -6.72 -3.58
N TYR A 106 2.58 -7.94 -3.94
CA TYR A 106 3.95 -8.42 -3.90
C TYR A 106 4.40 -9.00 -5.23
N ASP A 107 5.70 -8.87 -5.51
CA ASP A 107 6.32 -9.51 -6.65
C ASP A 107 6.15 -11.04 -6.60
N GLY A 108 5.78 -11.63 -7.75
CA GLY A 108 5.51 -13.06 -7.85
C GLY A 108 6.75 -13.92 -7.59
N GLY A 109 7.95 -13.42 -7.88
CA GLY A 109 9.22 -14.06 -7.55
C GLY A 109 9.45 -14.13 -6.04
N LEU A 110 9.18 -13.03 -5.31
CA LEU A 110 9.24 -13.02 -3.85
C LEU A 110 8.25 -13.99 -3.21
N LEU A 111 7.01 -14.01 -3.70
CA LEU A 111 5.97 -14.93 -3.22
C LEU A 111 6.37 -16.38 -3.44
N ARG A 112 6.90 -16.70 -4.62
CA ARG A 112 7.36 -18.05 -4.96
C ARG A 112 8.56 -18.48 -4.11
N ALA A 113 9.54 -17.59 -3.93
CA ALA A 113 10.69 -17.86 -3.09
C ALA A 113 10.27 -18.14 -1.64
N ALA A 114 9.36 -17.34 -1.09
CA ALA A 114 8.83 -17.56 0.25
C ALA A 114 8.09 -18.91 0.36
N ALA A 115 7.24 -19.24 -0.61
CA ALA A 115 6.51 -20.52 -0.63
C ALA A 115 7.45 -21.73 -0.73
N ASP A 116 8.40 -21.71 -1.67
CA ASP A 116 9.38 -22.79 -1.88
C ASP A 116 10.22 -23.03 -0.63
N ILE A 117 10.67 -21.96 0.04
CA ILE A 117 11.43 -22.07 1.29
C ILE A 117 10.57 -22.67 2.40
N LEU A 118 9.34 -22.16 2.62
CA LEU A 118 8.46 -22.65 3.67
C LEU A 118 8.08 -24.13 3.49
N LEU A 119 7.79 -24.55 2.26
CA LEU A 119 7.49 -25.95 1.93
C LEU A 119 8.72 -26.86 2.04
N GLY A 120 9.92 -26.30 1.87
CA GLY A 120 11.19 -27.01 2.00
C GLY A 120 11.69 -27.19 3.44
N LEU A 121 11.01 -26.62 4.45
CA LEU A 121 11.40 -26.76 5.85
C LEU A 121 11.00 -28.13 6.41
N GLY A 122 11.84 -28.66 7.29
CA GLY A 122 11.48 -29.83 8.09
C GLY A 122 10.31 -29.51 9.01
N THR A 123 9.24 -30.28 8.90
CA THR A 123 8.08 -30.18 9.78
C THR A 123 8.15 -31.23 10.89
N ASP A 124 7.51 -30.93 12.02
CA ASP A 124 7.28 -31.91 13.07
C ASP A 124 6.19 -32.94 12.68
N SER A 125 5.84 -33.82 13.61
CA SER A 125 4.82 -34.86 13.39
C SER A 125 3.41 -34.33 13.13
N ALA A 126 3.15 -33.05 13.43
CA ALA A 126 1.89 -32.36 13.18
C ALA A 126 1.91 -31.55 11.88
N GLY A 127 3.01 -31.57 11.12
CA GLY A 127 3.17 -30.77 9.90
C GLY A 127 3.46 -29.29 10.19
N THR A 128 3.88 -28.95 11.41
CA THR A 128 4.20 -27.56 11.79
C THR A 128 5.69 -27.27 11.77
N VAL A 129 6.04 -26.00 11.49
CA VAL A 129 7.41 -25.49 11.52
C VAL A 129 7.59 -24.69 12.81
N SER A 130 8.66 -24.96 13.56
CA SER A 130 8.98 -24.20 14.77
C SER A 130 9.49 -22.79 14.43
N SER A 131 9.23 -21.80 15.31
CA SER A 131 9.79 -20.44 15.14
C SER A 131 11.32 -20.46 15.03
N VAL A 132 11.99 -21.33 15.79
CA VAL A 132 13.45 -21.48 15.76
C VAL A 132 13.94 -21.95 14.38
N THR A 133 13.25 -22.91 13.77
CA THR A 133 13.55 -23.39 12.41
C THR A 133 13.30 -22.30 11.38
N LEU A 134 12.18 -21.57 11.52
CA LEU A 134 11.84 -20.45 10.64
C LEU A 134 12.95 -19.37 10.68
N GLU A 135 13.35 -18.94 11.87
CA GLU A 135 14.36 -17.88 12.05
C GLU A 135 15.77 -18.32 11.66
N ARG A 136 16.15 -19.56 11.95
CA ARG A 136 17.53 -20.04 11.71
C ARG A 136 17.76 -20.61 10.32
N GLU A 137 16.72 -21.07 9.64
CA GLU A 137 16.85 -21.70 8.32
C GLU A 137 16.11 -20.95 7.23
N ALA A 138 14.86 -20.55 7.47
CA ALA A 138 14.05 -19.94 6.41
C ALA A 138 14.51 -18.51 6.13
N VAL A 139 14.68 -17.69 7.18
CA VAL A 139 15.06 -16.28 7.06
C VAL A 139 16.39 -16.10 6.32
N PRO A 140 17.50 -16.77 6.70
CA PRO A 140 18.76 -16.63 5.97
C PRO A 140 18.64 -17.06 4.50
N ARG A 141 18.01 -18.22 4.23
CA ARG A 141 17.82 -18.70 2.85
C ARG A 141 17.02 -17.72 1.99
N TYR A 142 16.04 -17.05 2.59
CA TYR A 142 15.21 -16.08 1.88
C TYR A 142 16.00 -14.84 1.50
N PHE A 143 16.77 -14.27 2.43
CA PHE A 143 17.62 -13.12 2.13
C PHE A 143 18.74 -13.47 1.13
N GLU A 144 19.37 -14.65 1.25
CA GLU A 144 20.32 -15.15 0.24
C GLU A 144 19.66 -15.28 -1.14
N THR A 145 18.41 -15.74 -1.20
CA THR A 145 17.66 -15.86 -2.45
C THR A 145 17.37 -14.49 -3.06
N ILE A 146 16.96 -13.50 -2.26
CA ILE A 146 16.69 -12.13 -2.73
C ILE A 146 17.97 -11.43 -3.19
N GLU A 147 19.07 -11.57 -2.45
CA GLU A 147 20.36 -10.94 -2.81
C GLU A 147 20.88 -11.39 -4.18
N THR A 148 20.49 -12.59 -4.62
CA THR A 148 20.86 -13.12 -5.94
C THR A 148 19.87 -12.77 -7.05
N GLN A 149 18.74 -12.15 -6.73
CA GLN A 149 17.79 -11.69 -7.73
C GLN A 149 18.25 -10.37 -8.35
N PRO A 150 18.05 -10.16 -9.67
CA PRO A 150 18.33 -8.88 -10.28
C PRO A 150 17.48 -7.79 -9.61
N TRP A 151 18.12 -6.69 -9.21
CA TRP A 151 17.36 -5.53 -8.75
C TRP A 151 16.44 -5.04 -9.86
N ALA A 152 15.25 -4.57 -9.49
CA ALA A 152 14.34 -3.90 -10.44
C ALA A 152 15.02 -2.68 -11.10
N SER A 153 15.94 -2.01 -10.38
CA SER A 153 16.79 -0.95 -10.92
C SER A 153 18.19 -0.96 -10.30
N GLU A 154 19.19 -1.34 -11.09
CA GLU A 154 20.61 -1.18 -10.74
C GLU A 154 20.98 0.29 -10.46
N GLU A 155 20.27 1.24 -11.09
CA GLU A 155 20.50 2.68 -10.90
C GLU A 155 20.04 3.16 -9.52
N LEU A 156 18.86 2.71 -9.06
CA LEU A 156 18.37 3.05 -7.71
C LEU A 156 19.23 2.41 -6.62
N ALA A 157 19.67 1.17 -6.83
CA ALA A 157 20.60 0.51 -5.92
C ALA A 157 21.91 1.31 -5.79
N ALA A 158 22.48 1.75 -6.92
CA ALA A 158 23.67 2.59 -6.91
C ALA A 158 23.44 3.94 -6.19
N PHE A 159 22.26 4.56 -6.34
CA PHE A 159 21.96 5.80 -5.61
C PHE A 159 21.87 5.61 -4.10
N VAL A 160 21.38 4.47 -3.63
CA VAL A 160 21.37 4.13 -2.20
C VAL A 160 22.80 3.90 -1.70
N ASP A 161 23.58 3.09 -2.42
CA ASP A 161 24.98 2.79 -2.06
C ASP A 161 25.85 4.04 -2.03
N ASP A 162 25.67 4.93 -3.02
CA ASP A 162 26.41 6.19 -3.13
C ASP A 162 25.81 7.33 -2.27
N SER A 163 24.77 7.04 -1.47
CA SER A 163 24.09 8.01 -0.60
C SER A 163 23.58 9.26 -1.34
N ARG A 164 23.08 9.11 -2.59
CA ARG A 164 22.59 10.19 -3.46
C ARG A 164 21.13 10.54 -3.14
N ALA A 165 20.89 11.00 -1.91
CA ALA A 165 19.55 11.26 -1.38
C ALA A 165 18.72 12.24 -2.23
N GLU A 166 19.34 13.29 -2.77
CA GLU A 166 18.68 14.26 -3.66
C GLU A 166 18.14 13.59 -4.93
N ALA A 167 18.96 12.76 -5.59
CA ALA A 167 18.55 12.04 -6.79
C ALA A 167 17.49 10.96 -6.52
N LEU A 168 17.54 10.32 -5.35
CA LEU A 168 16.54 9.36 -4.89
C LEU A 168 15.17 10.02 -4.64
N GLY A 169 15.16 11.23 -4.08
CA GLY A 169 13.93 11.97 -3.79
C GLY A 169 13.08 12.29 -5.04
N HIS A 170 13.70 12.32 -6.21
CA HIS A 170 13.04 12.56 -7.50
C HIS A 170 12.69 11.30 -8.28
N ARG A 171 12.94 10.10 -7.74
CA ARG A 171 12.67 8.83 -8.43
C ARG A 171 11.40 8.18 -7.91
N SER A 172 10.50 7.82 -8.83
CA SER A 172 9.35 6.97 -8.52
C SER A 172 9.82 5.54 -8.26
N LEU A 173 9.37 4.97 -7.14
CA LEU A 173 9.57 3.55 -6.79
C LEU A 173 8.51 2.63 -7.41
N ILE A 174 7.53 3.20 -8.11
CA ILE A 174 6.46 2.46 -8.74
C ILE A 174 6.84 2.26 -10.21
N ASP A 175 7.09 1.01 -10.58
CA ASP A 175 7.35 0.59 -11.96
C ASP A 175 6.02 0.56 -12.74
N GLN A 176 5.49 1.75 -13.00
CA GLN A 176 4.29 1.93 -13.80
C GLN A 176 4.69 2.48 -15.17
N ASP A 177 4.11 1.91 -16.23
CA ASP A 177 4.24 2.40 -17.62
C ASP A 177 3.70 3.84 -17.81
N TYR A 178 3.29 4.50 -16.72
CA TYR A 178 2.83 5.87 -16.69
C TYR A 178 3.52 6.65 -15.57
N GLN A 179 3.97 7.86 -15.91
CA GLN A 179 4.57 8.79 -14.96
C GLN A 179 3.50 9.29 -13.97
N THR A 180 3.85 9.46 -12.69
CA THR A 180 2.97 10.02 -11.65
C THR A 180 3.49 11.36 -11.13
N VAL A 181 2.59 12.16 -10.57
CA VAL A 181 2.89 13.41 -9.86
C VAL A 181 2.16 13.44 -8.53
N ASP A 182 2.67 14.23 -7.59
CA ASP A 182 1.98 14.48 -6.34
C ASP A 182 1.03 15.69 -6.46
N LEU A 183 -0.17 15.56 -5.92
CA LEU A 183 -1.19 16.60 -5.87
C LEU A 183 -1.58 16.85 -4.40
N LEU A 184 -1.40 18.07 -3.91
CA LEU A 184 -1.95 18.52 -2.64
C LEU A 184 -3.40 18.93 -2.84
N VAL A 185 -4.33 18.23 -2.19
CA VAL A 185 -5.77 18.44 -2.34
C VAL A 185 -6.31 19.11 -1.07
N ALA A 186 -6.63 20.40 -1.16
CA ALA A 186 -7.33 21.10 -0.08
C ALA A 186 -8.84 20.92 -0.20
N ALA A 187 -9.44 20.24 0.77
CA ALA A 187 -10.89 20.01 0.81
C ALA A 187 -11.62 20.98 1.75
N THR A 188 -10.91 21.57 2.72
CA THR A 188 -11.48 22.51 3.70
C THR A 188 -10.87 23.91 3.59
N GLU A 189 -11.52 24.90 4.18
CA GLU A 189 -10.96 26.26 4.30
C GLU A 189 -9.62 26.25 5.06
N THR A 190 -9.48 25.39 6.07
CA THR A 190 -8.22 25.21 6.81
C THR A 190 -7.11 24.64 5.92
N ASP A 191 -7.42 23.72 5.01
CA ASP A 191 -6.44 23.18 4.08
C ASP A 191 -6.02 24.24 3.06
N CYS A 192 -6.96 25.07 2.60
CA CYS A 192 -6.66 26.21 1.74
C CYS A 192 -5.71 27.21 2.41
N GLU A 193 -5.94 27.55 3.69
CA GLU A 193 -5.06 28.44 4.46
C GLU A 193 -3.64 27.84 4.61
N ARG A 194 -3.54 26.53 4.81
CA ARG A 194 -2.25 25.83 4.88
C ARG A 194 -1.49 25.89 3.55
N LEU A 195 -2.18 25.74 2.43
CA LEU A 195 -1.59 25.89 1.10
C LEU A 195 -1.16 27.33 0.80
N ASP A 196 -1.92 28.32 1.29
CA ASP A 196 -1.54 29.73 1.17
C ASP A 196 -0.25 30.01 1.96
N ASN A 197 -0.10 29.46 3.17
CA ASN A 197 1.14 29.56 3.94
C ASN A 197 2.32 28.88 3.23
N LEU A 198 2.10 27.69 2.65
CA LEU A 198 3.10 26.98 1.85
C LEU A 198 3.59 27.84 0.69
N ASN A 199 2.65 28.44 -0.03
CA ASN A 199 2.92 29.35 -1.14
C ASN A 199 3.76 30.55 -0.68
N ASP A 200 3.34 31.23 0.37
CA ASP A 200 4.06 32.39 0.92
C ASP A 200 5.48 32.04 1.37
N ALA A 201 5.69 30.82 1.89
CA ALA A 201 7.00 30.34 2.31
C ALA A 201 7.95 30.08 1.13
N PHE A 202 7.49 29.43 0.05
CA PHE A 202 8.31 29.26 -1.16
C PHE A 202 8.68 30.62 -1.80
N GLY A 203 7.81 31.63 -1.68
CA GLY A 203 8.09 33.00 -2.14
C GLY A 203 9.14 33.75 -1.30
N GLN A 204 9.39 33.33 -0.06
CA GLN A 204 10.34 33.98 0.86
C GLN A 204 11.66 33.21 0.96
N HIS A 205 11.59 31.94 1.38
CA HIS A 205 12.73 31.08 1.65
C HIS A 205 12.40 29.63 1.25
N ALA A 206 13.08 29.12 0.22
CA ALA A 206 12.82 27.77 -0.30
C ALA A 206 12.91 26.67 0.77
N SER A 207 13.83 26.80 1.74
CA SER A 207 13.96 25.83 2.84
C SER A 207 12.71 25.74 3.73
N GLU A 208 12.07 26.87 4.01
CA GLU A 208 10.83 26.94 4.80
C GLU A 208 9.65 26.35 4.00
N GLY A 209 9.64 26.58 2.67
CA GLY A 209 8.69 25.94 1.77
C GLY A 209 8.79 24.41 1.80
N PHE A 210 10.00 23.84 1.79
CA PHE A 210 10.19 22.38 1.89
C PHE A 210 9.81 21.81 3.27
N GLU A 211 10.04 22.54 4.35
CA GLU A 211 9.60 22.16 5.70
C GLU A 211 8.07 22.09 5.77
N LEU A 212 7.38 23.15 5.33
CA LEU A 212 5.91 23.17 5.29
C LEU A 212 5.33 22.14 4.32
N LEU A 213 5.98 21.90 3.19
CA LEU A 213 5.57 20.84 2.26
C LEU A 213 5.56 19.47 2.93
N SER A 214 6.56 19.21 3.77
CA SER A 214 6.65 17.96 4.53
C SER A 214 5.55 17.84 5.60
N GLU A 215 5.13 18.97 6.19
CA GLU A 215 4.00 19.01 7.14
C GLU A 215 2.64 18.76 6.48
N LEU A 216 2.52 18.96 5.17
CA LEU A 216 1.30 18.77 4.38
C LEU A 216 1.20 17.38 3.71
N ALA A 217 1.96 16.40 4.20
CA ALA A 217 1.90 15.03 3.71
C ALA A 217 0.49 14.41 3.85
N ASP A 218 -0.34 14.90 4.78
CA ASP A 218 -1.73 14.48 4.97
C ASP A 218 -2.68 14.90 3.84
N LEU A 219 -2.32 15.92 3.05
CA LEU A 219 -3.10 16.39 1.91
C LEU A 219 -2.64 15.81 0.57
N ARG A 220 -1.57 15.00 0.57
CA ARG A 220 -0.89 14.56 -0.64
C ARG A 220 -1.51 13.29 -1.22
N VAL A 221 -1.85 13.35 -2.51
CA VAL A 221 -2.31 12.21 -3.31
C VAL A 221 -1.44 12.10 -4.55
N SER A 222 -0.94 10.90 -4.87
CA SER A 222 -0.21 10.65 -6.10
C SER A 222 -1.17 10.24 -7.23
N ILE A 223 -1.09 10.92 -8.37
CA ILE A 223 -1.96 10.66 -9.54
C ILE A 223 -1.12 10.46 -10.81
N PRO A 224 -1.63 9.73 -11.83
CA PRO A 224 -1.01 9.67 -13.16
C PRO A 224 -0.86 11.06 -13.81
N VAL A 225 0.25 11.30 -14.51
CA VAL A 225 0.49 12.54 -15.28
C VAL A 225 -0.57 12.75 -16.36
N GLN A 226 -1.06 11.67 -16.98
CA GLN A 226 -2.12 11.75 -17.98
C GLN A 226 -3.40 12.36 -17.38
N ASP A 227 -3.76 11.98 -16.16
CA ASP A 227 -4.91 12.54 -15.45
C ASP A 227 -4.68 14.02 -15.10
N LEU A 228 -3.45 14.41 -14.72
CA LEU A 228 -3.08 15.82 -14.52
C LEU A 228 -3.21 16.63 -15.83
N GLU A 229 -2.74 16.11 -16.96
CA GLU A 229 -2.78 16.80 -18.25
C GLU A 229 -4.19 16.92 -18.82
N GLU A 230 -5.01 15.87 -18.67
CA GLU A 230 -6.39 15.84 -19.17
C GLU A 230 -7.35 16.65 -18.28
N GLN A 231 -7.17 16.63 -16.96
CA GLN A 231 -8.16 17.16 -16.03
C GLN A 231 -7.75 18.49 -15.38
N LEU A 232 -6.46 18.86 -15.40
CA LEU A 232 -5.92 19.92 -14.56
C LEU A 232 -4.99 20.93 -15.30
N PRO A 233 -5.35 21.45 -16.49
CA PRO A 233 -4.48 22.35 -17.28
C PRO A 233 -4.15 23.69 -16.60
N THR A 234 -4.86 24.07 -15.53
CA THR A 234 -4.71 25.35 -14.81
C THR A 234 -3.96 25.25 -13.47
N HIS A 235 -3.47 24.08 -13.08
CA HIS A 235 -2.91 23.88 -11.74
C HIS A 235 -1.50 24.41 -11.62
N VAL A 236 -1.21 25.02 -10.46
CA VAL A 236 0.08 25.65 -10.16
C VAL A 236 0.92 24.64 -9.39
N ARG A 237 2.20 24.56 -9.72
CA ARG A 237 3.17 23.84 -8.90
C ARG A 237 3.23 24.48 -7.51
N ALA A 238 3.43 23.69 -6.47
CA ALA A 238 3.45 24.19 -5.09
C ALA A 238 4.53 25.27 -4.87
N ASP A 239 5.59 25.27 -5.69
CA ASP A 239 6.68 26.25 -5.68
C ASP A 239 6.50 27.41 -6.68
N HIS A 240 5.38 27.49 -7.40
CA HIS A 240 5.09 28.48 -8.46
C HIS A 240 6.06 28.49 -9.63
N SER A 241 6.92 27.48 -9.76
CA SER A 241 7.78 27.33 -10.92
C SER A 241 6.93 27.11 -12.18
N ALA A 242 7.43 27.59 -13.32
CA ALA A 242 6.77 27.34 -14.59
C ALA A 242 6.79 25.82 -14.87
N ARG A 243 5.72 25.27 -15.46
CA ARG A 243 5.68 23.84 -15.85
C ARG A 243 6.83 23.43 -16.79
N THR A 244 7.39 24.38 -17.53
CA THR A 244 8.53 24.18 -18.43
C THR A 244 9.89 24.20 -17.71
N ASP A 245 9.90 24.50 -16.41
CA ASP A 245 11.10 24.51 -15.60
C ASP A 245 11.45 23.08 -15.18
N SER A 246 12.62 22.60 -15.62
CA SER A 246 13.10 21.25 -15.29
C SER A 246 13.51 21.12 -13.82
N ASP A 247 13.76 22.24 -13.15
CA ASP A 247 14.25 22.28 -11.77
C ASP A 247 13.12 22.56 -10.78
N GLY A 248 11.89 22.72 -11.29
CA GLY A 248 10.69 22.95 -10.49
C GLY A 248 10.12 21.68 -9.86
N LEU A 249 9.42 21.84 -8.75
CA LEU A 249 8.86 20.74 -7.97
C LEU A 249 7.73 20.00 -8.72
N ASP A 250 7.78 18.67 -8.71
CA ASP A 250 6.71 17.80 -9.24
C ASP A 250 5.57 17.57 -8.22
N VAL A 251 5.19 18.64 -7.53
CA VAL A 251 4.05 18.70 -6.62
C VAL A 251 3.13 19.81 -7.08
N PHE A 252 1.86 19.48 -7.31
CA PHE A 252 0.82 20.40 -7.76
C PHE A 252 -0.17 20.67 -6.65
N VAL A 253 -0.93 21.76 -6.76
CA VAL A 253 -1.91 22.17 -5.75
C VAL A 253 -3.30 22.26 -6.37
N HIS A 254 -4.29 21.63 -5.73
CA HIS A 254 -5.71 21.68 -6.07
C HIS A 254 -6.55 22.18 -4.90
N ARG A 255 -7.46 23.12 -5.17
CA ARG A 255 -8.44 23.64 -4.20
C ARG A 255 -9.81 23.07 -4.54
N GLY A 256 -10.38 22.25 -3.66
CA GLY A 256 -11.61 21.48 -3.89
C GLY A 256 -12.90 22.30 -4.09
N THR A 257 -12.83 23.63 -4.11
CA THR A 257 -13.95 24.52 -4.48
C THR A 257 -14.02 24.80 -5.99
N GLU A 258 -13.02 24.39 -6.77
CA GLU A 258 -12.97 24.58 -8.22
C GLU A 258 -13.57 23.38 -8.97
N GLY A 259 -14.84 23.06 -8.72
CA GLY A 259 -15.77 22.38 -9.67
C GLY A 259 -15.34 21.11 -10.43
N TYR A 260 -14.25 20.43 -10.09
CA TYR A 260 -13.72 19.30 -10.85
C TYR A 260 -13.31 18.18 -9.90
N GLY A 261 -14.16 17.14 -9.86
CA GLY A 261 -13.93 15.92 -9.10
C GLY A 261 -14.03 16.09 -7.59
N ALA A 262 -14.54 15.05 -6.93
CA ALA A 262 -14.64 15.01 -5.47
C ALA A 262 -13.92 13.77 -4.95
N TYR A 263 -13.10 13.93 -3.92
CA TYR A 263 -12.56 12.80 -3.18
C TYR A 263 -13.69 12.21 -2.32
N LYS A 264 -14.16 11.01 -2.67
CA LYS A 264 -15.22 10.32 -1.92
C LYS A 264 -14.64 9.13 -1.19
N LEU A 265 -14.73 9.16 0.14
CA LEU A 265 -14.25 8.07 1.00
C LEU A 265 -14.96 6.75 0.74
N ASP A 266 -16.25 6.80 0.39
CA ASP A 266 -17.06 5.61 0.11
C ASP A 266 -16.61 4.88 -1.17
N ASP A 267 -15.97 5.61 -2.10
CA ASP A 267 -15.51 5.08 -3.39
C ASP A 267 -13.99 4.79 -3.39
N GLY A 268 -13.29 4.91 -2.26
CA GLY A 268 -11.86 4.54 -2.19
C GLY A 268 -10.90 5.40 -3.00
N GLY A 269 -11.28 6.62 -3.41
CA GLY A 269 -10.38 7.52 -4.12
C GLY A 269 -11.02 8.77 -4.74
N PHE A 270 -10.23 9.43 -5.60
CA PHE A 270 -10.65 10.59 -6.39
C PHE A 270 -11.64 10.17 -7.49
N VAL A 271 -12.81 10.81 -7.54
CA VAL A 271 -13.85 10.54 -8.54
C VAL A 271 -13.97 11.74 -9.48
N SER A 272 -13.72 11.52 -10.77
CA SER A 272 -13.97 12.51 -11.83
C SER A 272 -15.47 12.59 -12.16
N ASP A 273 -15.92 13.76 -12.63
CA ASP A 273 -17.34 14.02 -12.96
C ASP A 273 -17.88 13.14 -14.11
N ASP A 274 -17.00 12.49 -14.86
CA ASP A 274 -17.36 11.56 -15.94
C ASP A 274 -17.58 10.11 -15.47
N GLY A 275 -17.58 9.85 -14.16
CA GLY A 275 -17.86 8.52 -13.59
C GLY A 275 -16.80 7.46 -13.87
N ARG A 276 -15.67 7.84 -14.47
CA ARG A 276 -14.48 7.00 -14.66
C ARG A 276 -13.45 7.32 -13.59
N GLY A 277 -13.81 7.07 -12.33
CA GLY A 277 -12.82 6.99 -11.26
C GLY A 277 -12.05 5.66 -11.34
N PRO A 278 -10.76 5.62 -10.97
CA PRO A 278 -9.99 4.38 -10.83
C PRO A 278 -10.59 3.42 -9.77
N SER A 279 -11.48 3.92 -8.92
CA SER A 279 -12.28 3.16 -7.95
C SER A 279 -13.19 2.09 -8.56
N ASN A 280 -13.71 2.33 -9.77
CA ASN A 280 -14.51 1.35 -10.51
C ASN A 280 -13.69 0.17 -11.06
N ARG A 281 -12.37 0.12 -10.81
CA ARG A 281 -11.53 -1.05 -11.13
C ARG A 281 -11.26 -1.98 -9.94
N PHE A 282 -11.61 -1.55 -8.72
CA PHE A 282 -11.31 -2.31 -7.49
C PHE A 282 -12.54 -2.65 -6.65
N THR A 283 -13.74 -2.20 -7.07
CA THR A 283 -15.01 -2.67 -6.53
C THR A 283 -15.81 -3.34 -7.63
N THR A 284 -15.75 -4.66 -7.65
CA THR A 284 -16.86 -5.52 -8.11
C THR A 284 -16.81 -6.78 -7.26
#